data_AF-A0A6A3GUA9-F1
#
_entry.id   AF-A0A6A3GUA9-F1
#
_cell.length_a   1.000
_cell.length_b   1.000
_cell.length_c   1.000
_cell.angle_alpha   90.00
_cell.angle_beta   90.00
_cell.angle_gamma   90.00
#
_symmetry.space_group_name_H-M   'P 1'
#
loop_
_entity.id
_entity.type
_entity.pdbx_description
1 polymer ?
#
loop_
_entity_poly.entity_id
_entity_poly.type
_entity_poly.pdbx_seq_one_letter_code
_entity_poly.pdbx_strand_id
1 'polypeptide(L)' 'MGVSNAGVSDQFEHAAQDIELEDYAHELAFLPDLSEAAVTNLDYTAPNVKNPELSEERQRKLIAVLK' A
#
# COMPACT_ATOMS: atom_id res chain seq x y z
N MET A 1 34.68 -11.75 35.06
CA MET A 1 35.07 -11.08 33.80
C MET A 1 35.15 -12.16 32.73
N GLY A 2 34.44 -12.16 31.62
CA GLY A 2 33.33 -11.33 31.18
C GLY A 2 32.48 -12.22 30.27
N VAL A 3 31.16 -12.19 30.48
CA VAL A 3 30.19 -12.72 29.53
C VAL A 3 30.28 -11.85 28.27
N SER A 4 30.52 -12.44 27.11
CA SER A 4 30.38 -11.72 25.84
C SER A 4 29.18 -12.26 25.10
N ASN A 5 28.28 -11.31 24.90
CA ASN A 5 26.88 -11.37 24.59
C ASN A 5 26.60 -11.96 23.20
N ALA A 6 25.45 -12.62 23.10
CA ALA A 6 24.86 -13.05 21.85
C ALA A 6 24.66 -11.85 20.91
N GLY A 7 25.18 -11.96 19.70
CA GLY A 7 24.73 -11.18 18.55
C GLY A 7 24.20 -12.16 17.53
N VAL A 8 22.94 -12.58 17.67
CA VAL A 8 22.20 -13.15 16.55
C VAL A 8 22.12 -12.04 15.53
N SER A 9 22.98 -12.13 14.51
CA SER A 9 22.79 -11.39 13.28
C SER A 9 21.63 -12.07 12.59
N ASP A 10 20.42 -11.51 12.73
CA ASP A 10 19.27 -11.88 11.92
C ASP A 10 19.54 -11.35 10.49
N GLN A 11 20.44 -12.03 9.80
CA GLN A 11 20.75 -11.80 8.41
C GLN A 11 19.57 -12.35 7.61
N PHE A 12 18.60 -11.48 7.34
CA PHE A 12 17.63 -11.68 6.25
C PHE A 12 18.33 -11.49 4.91
N GLU A 13 19.41 -12.26 4.66
CA GLU A 13 19.99 -12.36 3.32
C GLU A 13 19.05 -13.22 2.48
N HIS A 14 18.13 -12.54 1.79
CA HIS A 14 17.44 -13.16 0.66
C HIS A 14 18.49 -13.33 -0.44
N ALA A 15 18.89 -14.58 -0.72
CA ALA A 15 19.64 -14.89 -1.93
C ALA A 15 18.88 -14.32 -3.13
N ALA A 16 19.60 -13.77 -4.11
CA ALA A 16 18.99 -13.30 -5.34
C ALA A 16 18.19 -14.46 -5.94
N GLN A 17 16.86 -14.33 -5.94
CA GLN A 17 16.03 -15.21 -6.73
C GLN A 17 16.49 -15.00 -8.18
N ASP A 18 16.81 -16.08 -8.90
CA ASP A 18 16.91 -15.99 -10.35
C ASP A 18 15.51 -15.63 -10.86
N ILE A 19 15.29 -14.33 -11.07
CA ILE A 19 14.06 -13.83 -11.66
C ILE A 19 14.20 -14.12 -13.15
N GLU A 20 13.43 -15.09 -13.64
CA GLU A 20 13.26 -15.34 -15.07
C GLU A 20 12.57 -14.12 -15.70
N LEU A 21 13.38 -13.11 -16.06
CA LEU A 21 12.91 -11.86 -16.68
C LEU A 21 12.28 -12.08 -18.06
N GLU A 22 12.41 -13.29 -18.62
CA GLU A 22 11.81 -13.72 -19.88
C GLU A 22 10.28 -13.66 -19.80
N ASP A 23 9.70 -13.98 -18.64
CA ASP A 23 8.25 -13.92 -18.42
C ASP A 23 7.78 -12.52 -17.98
N TYR A 24 8.67 -11.72 -17.38
CA TYR A 24 8.37 -10.34 -16.99
C TYR A 24 7.90 -9.48 -18.17
N ALA A 25 8.55 -9.60 -19.34
CA ALA A 25 8.14 -8.88 -20.55
C ALA A 25 6.74 -9.30 -21.04
N HIS A 26 6.37 -10.57 -20.87
CA HIS A 26 5.04 -11.07 -21.21
C HIS A 26 3.98 -10.58 -20.23
N GLU A 27 4.29 -10.53 -18.94
CA GLU A 27 3.42 -9.98 -17.90
C GLU A 27 3.10 -8.50 -18.12
N LEU A 28 4.07 -7.72 -18.60
CA LEU A 28 3.87 -6.31 -18.95
C LEU A 28 2.82 -6.10 -20.05
N ALA A 29 2.60 -7.06 -20.94
CA ALA A 29 1.59 -6.96 -22.00
C ALA A 29 0.14 -7.04 -21.46
N PHE A 30 -0.04 -7.48 -20.21
CA PHE A 30 -1.33 -7.52 -19.53
C PHE A 30 -1.57 -6.32 -18.63
N LEU A 31 -0.59 -5.43 -18.46
CA LEU A 31 -0.81 -4.21 -17.70
C LEU A 31 -1.76 -3.28 -18.47
N PRO A 32 -2.74 -2.67 -17.79
CA PRO A 32 -3.50 -1.60 -18.40
C PRO A 32 -2.57 -0.47 -18.81
N ASP A 33 -2.99 0.33 -19.79
CA ASP A 33 -2.24 1.52 -20.17
C ASP A 33 -2.11 2.46 -18.96
N LEU A 34 -0.88 2.58 -18.44
CA LEU A 34 -0.56 3.41 -17.29
C LEU A 34 -0.50 4.91 -17.65
N SER A 35 -0.51 5.23 -18.95
CA SER A 35 -0.59 6.62 -19.43
C SER A 35 -2.02 7.17 -19.40
N GLU A 36 -3.02 6.28 -19.33
CA GLU A 36 -4.39 6.66 -19.07
C GLU A 36 -4.58 6.91 -17.58
N ALA A 37 -4.99 8.14 -17.23
CA ALA A 37 -5.38 8.46 -15.86
C ALA A 37 -6.64 7.67 -15.51
N ALA A 38 -6.47 6.53 -14.85
CA ALA A 38 -7.59 5.80 -14.28
C ALA A 38 -8.21 6.65 -13.16
N VAL A 39 -9.43 7.16 -13.41
CA VAL A 39 -10.18 7.91 -12.41
C VAL A 39 -10.55 6.97 -11.27
N THR A 40 -9.79 7.04 -10.18
CA THR A 40 -10.09 6.31 -8.96
C THR A 40 -11.15 7.10 -8.18
N ASN A 41 -12.39 6.61 -8.16
CA ASN A 41 -13.44 7.17 -7.30
C ASN A 41 -13.34 6.56 -5.90
N LEU A 42 -13.01 7.38 -4.91
CA LEU A 42 -12.95 6.98 -3.52
C LEU A 42 -14.31 7.16 -2.84
N ASP A 43 -14.83 6.10 -2.22
CA ASP A 43 -16.06 6.18 -1.42
C ASP A 43 -15.76 6.72 -0.02
N TYR A 44 -15.81 8.05 0.13
CA TYR A 44 -15.65 8.70 1.43
C TYR A 44 -16.85 8.51 2.38
N THR A 45 -17.91 7.81 1.96
CA THR A 45 -19.05 7.49 2.82
C THR A 45 -18.89 6.15 3.55
N ALA A 46 -17.86 5.38 3.19
CA ALA A 46 -17.58 4.09 3.76
C ALA A 46 -17.34 4.15 5.29
N PRO A 47 -17.70 3.09 6.05
CA PRO A 47 -17.61 3.09 7.51
C PRO A 47 -16.21 3.38 8.07
N ASN A 48 -15.16 2.97 7.35
CA ASN A 48 -13.75 3.22 7.71
C ASN A 48 -13.33 4.69 7.55
N VAL A 49 -14.12 5.52 6.88
CA VAL A 49 -13.91 6.97 6.71
C VAL A 49 -14.75 7.78 7.71
N LYS A 50 -15.72 7.14 8.38
CA LYS A 50 -16.55 7.81 9.38
C LYS A 50 -15.79 7.98 10.68
N ASN A 51 -15.77 9.22 11.19
CA ASN A 51 -15.28 9.50 12.52
C ASN A 51 -16.48 9.52 13.51
N PRO A 52 -16.54 8.59 14.49
CA PRO A 52 -17.64 8.52 15.45
C PRO A 52 -17.73 9.73 16.39
N GLU A 53 -16.66 10.51 16.53
CA GLU A 53 -16.62 11.72 17.36
C GLU A 53 -17.21 12.95 16.66
N LEU A 54 -17.41 12.88 15.34
CA LEU A 54 -17.99 13.98 14.57
C LEU A 54 -19.52 13.92 14.58
N SER A 55 -20.15 15.08 14.72
CA SER A 55 -21.56 15.20 14.37
C SER A 55 -21.78 14.89 12.90
N GLU A 56 -22.98 14.43 12.53
CA GLU A 56 -23.29 14.10 11.14
C GLU A 56 -23.06 15.27 10.18
N GLU A 57 -23.34 16.51 10.62
CA GLU A 57 -23.11 17.71 9.83
C GLU A 57 -21.62 17.93 9.55
N ARG A 58 -20.77 17.73 10.57
CA ARG A 58 -19.31 17.84 10.41
C ARG A 58 -18.75 16.73 9.54
N GLN A 59 -19.27 15.50 9.66
CA GLN A 59 -18.91 14.38 8.79
C GLN A 59 -19.31 14.68 7.33
N ARG A 60 -20.51 15.21 7.09
CA ARG A 60 -20.96 15.62 5.75
C ARG A 60 -20.07 16.71 5.15
N LYS A 61 -19.69 17.71 5.96
CA LYS A 61 -18.77 18.77 5.53
C LYS A 61 -17.38 18.23 5.21
N LEU A 62 -16.87 17.29 6.01
CA LEU A 62 -15.59 16.62 5.75
C LEU A 62 -15.63 15.86 4.41
N ILE A 63 -16.68 15.06 4.19
CA ILE A 63 -16.86 14.32 2.93
C ILE A 63 -16.93 15.29 1.74
N ALA A 64 -17.57 16.44 1.88
CA ALA A 64 -17.65 17.44 0.82
C ALA A 64 -16.31 18.12 0.49
N VAL A 65 -15.35 18.14 1.43
CA VAL A 65 -13.99 18.66 1.20
C VAL A 65 -13.07 17.60 0.58
N LEU A 66 -13.32 16.33 0.85
CA LEU A 66 -12.51 15.21 0.36
C LEU A 66 -12.86 14.77 -1.07
N LYS A 67 -14.09 15.03 -1.51
CA LYS A 67 -14.54 14.84 -2.88
C LYS A 67 -14.05 15.95 -3.79
#